data_AF-A0A349MZQ7-F1
#
_entry.id   AF-A0A349MZQ7-F1
#
_cell.length_a   1.000
_cell.length_b   1.000
_cell.length_c   1.000
_cell.angle_alpha   90.00
_cell.angle_beta   90.00
_cell.angle_gamma   90.00
#
_symmetry.space_group_name_H-M   'P 1'
#
loop_
_entity.id
_entity.type
_entity.pdbx_description
1 polymer ?
#
loop_
_entity_poly.entity_id
_entity_poly.type
_entity_poly.pdbx_seq_one_letter_code
_entity_poly.pdbx_strand_id
1 'polypeptide(L)'
;MTFGKAIFLWTVIFLALFGSAAAVQAEDSAPVPVSVQGDKKTVLLRVHNQLYGDPSILERGGRWHISDENGHVYASRRSDPSQRVEVPVEFIQGQAKTAIGYFAENAGLQWEWTHKLNTVRIEQNRSSKKKNPTNNLDLPVALIWDPESSFDESKPFFEGNSFRRVLAPSWMEIGAEGMKEKSFSWEYTDRAHRRDIAVTPLVSNGFDPERTSSFLRNAALVEKTVQQMAAYADFYGWDGYNVDFENMDPRDKDLFTGFVEKLSQLLHKAGRTVSVDVTGIVDNSPFWSGCYDRKALAEKADYLVLMAYDQTPRGSRHAGSVSSYSWVESHIEKMIQEMSPSRLILGIPWYTRIWTEQKGQMSSSVLSYGKTGKFMRRQHIFPQWLSDEKQYFMQWKEGDAVKQVWLEEEHSITAKMSLAVQYHLAGVAFWRYGFEDEEIYRMQLPDSAQEKRGFDGLKGALYNE
;
A
#
# COMPACT_ATOMS: atom_id res chain seq x y z
N MET A 1 -17.12 -24.58 68.70
CA MET A 1 -16.02 -25.54 68.88
C MET A 1 -15.78 -26.20 67.53
N THR A 2 -14.98 -25.56 66.66
CA THR A 2 -13.57 -25.89 66.40
C THR A 2 -13.39 -27.31 65.87
N PHE A 3 -12.99 -27.44 64.61
CA PHE A 3 -11.70 -28.06 64.27
C PHE A 3 -11.26 -27.58 62.88
N GLY A 4 -10.02 -27.12 62.81
CA GLY A 4 -9.33 -26.71 61.58
C GLY A 4 -7.91 -27.26 61.58
N LYS A 5 -7.22 -27.01 60.45
CA LYS A 5 -5.87 -27.44 60.04
C LYS A 5 -5.84 -28.85 59.40
N ALA A 6 -5.10 -29.13 58.33
CA ALA A 6 -3.90 -28.50 57.79
C ALA A 6 -3.75 -28.70 56.26
N ILE A 7 -3.04 -27.76 55.66
CA ILE A 7 -2.53 -27.70 54.29
C ILE A 7 -1.16 -28.39 54.24
N PHE A 8 -0.85 -29.20 53.21
CA PHE A 8 0.40 -29.17 52.40
C PHE A 8 0.48 -30.30 51.34
N LEU A 9 0.85 -29.89 50.11
CA LEU A 9 1.61 -30.59 49.04
C LEU A 9 1.37 -32.07 48.71
N TRP A 10 1.24 -32.40 47.43
CA TRP A 10 2.17 -33.30 46.69
C TRP A 10 1.91 -33.14 45.18
N THR A 11 2.93 -32.65 44.47
CA THR A 11 3.00 -32.54 43.01
C THR A 11 3.85 -33.69 42.48
N VAL A 12 3.69 -33.97 41.17
CA VAL A 12 4.58 -34.67 40.21
C VAL A 12 4.09 -36.07 39.75
N ILE A 13 4.09 -36.24 38.40
CA ILE A 13 4.08 -37.47 37.55
C ILE A 13 2.66 -37.91 37.09
N PHE A 14 2.21 -37.94 35.82
CA PHE A 14 2.85 -37.98 34.48
C PHE A 14 1.82 -37.72 33.34
N LEU A 15 2.30 -37.74 32.08
CA LEU A 15 1.66 -37.49 30.74
C LEU A 15 1.73 -36.03 30.28
N ALA A 16 2.74 -35.56 29.53
CA ALA A 16 3.40 -36.09 28.33
C ALA A 16 2.42 -36.42 27.20
N LEU A 17 2.08 -35.41 26.38
CA LEU A 17 1.77 -35.46 24.93
C LEU A 17 1.11 -34.15 24.45
N PHE A 18 1.73 -32.99 24.65
CA PHE A 18 1.39 -31.75 23.93
C PHE A 18 2.64 -30.86 23.80
N GLY A 19 3.60 -31.33 23.00
CA GLY A 19 4.67 -30.49 22.47
C GLY A 19 4.26 -29.95 21.11
N SER A 20 3.29 -29.05 21.07
CA SER A 20 2.80 -28.43 19.84
C SER A 20 3.52 -27.10 19.58
N ALA A 21 4.39 -27.11 18.56
CA ALA A 21 4.61 -26.04 17.58
C ALA A 21 4.95 -24.60 18.06
N ALA A 22 5.31 -24.38 19.32
CA ALA A 22 5.69 -23.05 19.84
C ALA A 22 7.17 -22.93 20.28
N ALA A 23 8.02 -23.87 19.85
CA ALA A 23 9.43 -23.95 20.25
C ALA A 23 10.42 -24.00 19.07
N VAL A 24 10.02 -23.49 17.90
CA VAL A 24 10.90 -23.32 16.73
C VAL A 24 10.65 -21.92 16.15
N GLN A 25 11.03 -20.88 16.89
CA GLN A 25 11.27 -19.50 16.40
C GLN A 25 11.62 -18.58 17.59
N ALA A 26 12.75 -18.85 18.23
CA ALA A 26 13.38 -17.92 19.17
C ALA A 26 14.85 -18.36 19.40
N GLU A 27 15.66 -18.35 18.33
CA GLU A 27 17.09 -18.18 18.50
C GLU A 27 17.34 -16.67 18.51
N ASP A 28 17.40 -16.08 19.71
CA ASP A 28 18.01 -14.76 19.93
C ASP A 28 19.49 -14.87 19.53
N SER A 29 19.80 -14.67 18.24
CA SER A 29 21.19 -14.61 17.82
C SER A 29 21.77 -13.28 18.30
N ALA A 30 22.53 -13.31 19.40
CA ALA A 30 23.25 -12.14 19.91
C ALA A 30 24.03 -11.43 18.79
N PRO A 31 24.10 -10.08 18.79
CA PRO A 31 24.80 -9.34 17.74
C PRO A 31 26.23 -9.83 17.53
N VAL A 32 26.58 -10.20 16.30
CA VAL A 32 27.91 -10.73 15.96
C VAL A 32 28.74 -9.65 15.27
N PRO A 33 29.92 -9.29 15.78
CA PRO A 33 30.80 -8.31 15.12
C PRO A 33 31.24 -8.78 13.73
N VAL A 34 31.25 -7.85 12.76
CA VAL A 34 31.72 -8.03 11.38
C VAL A 34 32.73 -6.93 11.07
N SER A 35 33.93 -7.31 10.63
CA SER A 35 35.01 -6.33 10.37
C SER A 35 34.87 -5.68 8.99
N VAL A 36 35.14 -4.38 8.88
CA VAL A 36 35.21 -3.68 7.60
C VAL A 36 36.61 -3.82 6.99
N GLN A 37 36.69 -4.31 5.75
CA GLN A 37 37.97 -4.47 5.05
C GLN A 37 38.65 -3.12 4.86
N GLY A 38 39.94 -3.04 5.21
CA GLY A 38 40.73 -1.81 5.09
C GLY A 38 40.45 -0.75 6.16
N ASP A 39 39.48 -0.97 7.07
CA ASP A 39 39.13 -0.03 8.13
C ASP A 39 38.97 -0.76 9.47
N LYS A 40 40.06 -0.81 10.24
CA LYS A 40 40.11 -1.49 11.54
C LYS A 40 39.31 -0.78 12.64
N LYS A 41 38.88 0.47 12.43
CA LYS A 41 38.13 1.23 13.44
C LYS A 41 36.63 1.01 13.32
N THR A 42 36.15 0.68 12.14
CA THR A 42 34.73 0.46 11.89
C THR A 42 34.37 -1.00 12.10
N VAL A 43 33.41 -1.24 12.99
CA VAL A 43 32.85 -2.56 13.25
C VAL A 43 31.35 -2.48 12.99
N LEU A 44 30.85 -3.39 12.14
CA LEU A 44 29.42 -3.61 11.99
C LEU A 44 28.97 -4.74 12.91
N LEU A 45 27.67 -4.79 13.19
CA LEU A 45 27.03 -5.86 13.92
C LEU A 45 26.07 -6.58 12.98
N ARG A 46 26.22 -7.90 12.89
CA ARG A 46 25.19 -8.74 12.28
C ARG A 46 24.14 -9.05 13.32
N VAL A 47 22.89 -8.74 13.00
CA VAL A 47 21.70 -9.19 13.73
C VAL A 47 20.81 -9.91 12.73
N HIS A 48 20.51 -11.18 12.98
CA HIS A 48 19.91 -12.09 12.00
C HIS A 48 20.69 -12.11 10.68
N ASN A 49 20.13 -11.54 9.61
CA ASN A 49 20.74 -11.45 8.28
C ASN A 49 20.96 -10.00 7.81
N GLN A 50 20.93 -9.04 8.74
CA GLN A 50 21.09 -7.63 8.45
C GLN A 50 22.37 -7.09 9.12
N LEU A 51 23.05 -6.18 8.42
CA LEU A 51 24.20 -5.47 8.94
C LEU A 51 23.77 -4.13 9.53
N TYR A 52 24.15 -3.93 10.80
CA TYR A 52 23.93 -2.71 11.56
C TYR A 52 25.26 -2.02 11.85
N GLY A 53 25.25 -0.69 11.88
CA GLY A 53 26.44 0.11 12.10
C GLY A 53 26.13 1.50 12.59
N ASP A 54 27.19 2.23 12.93
CA ASP A 54 27.06 3.65 13.25
C ASP A 54 26.49 4.42 12.04
N PRO A 55 25.44 5.23 12.20
CA PRO A 55 24.83 5.98 11.09
C PRO A 55 25.81 6.85 10.31
N SER A 56 26.87 7.37 10.94
CA SER A 56 27.90 8.19 10.28
C SER A 56 28.61 7.47 9.12
N ILE A 57 28.56 6.13 9.06
CA ILE A 57 29.10 5.35 7.94
C ILE A 57 28.43 5.75 6.63
N LEU A 58 27.15 6.12 6.65
CA LEU A 58 26.39 6.54 5.46
C LEU A 58 26.98 7.80 4.80
N GLU A 59 27.68 8.66 5.56
CA GLU A 59 28.34 9.85 5.00
C GLU A 59 29.44 9.52 3.98
N ARG A 60 30.04 8.33 4.07
CA ARG A 60 31.08 7.87 3.15
C ARG A 60 30.59 7.78 1.71
N GLY A 61 29.27 7.63 1.51
CA GLY A 61 28.68 7.63 0.17
C GLY A 61 28.60 9.02 -0.46
N GLY A 62 28.74 10.09 0.34
CA GLY A 62 28.82 11.47 -0.12
C GLY A 62 27.47 12.12 -0.46
N ARG A 63 26.35 11.41 -0.32
CA ARG A 63 25.00 11.92 -0.61
C ARG A 63 24.34 12.61 0.58
N TRP A 64 24.64 12.13 1.79
CA TRP A 64 24.00 12.58 3.02
C TRP A 64 25.04 13.09 4.02
N HIS A 65 24.63 14.07 4.80
CA HIS A 65 25.28 14.47 6.04
C HIS A 65 24.45 13.94 7.21
N ILE A 66 25.11 13.29 8.17
CA ILE A 66 24.44 12.66 9.31
C ILE A 66 24.66 13.51 10.56
N SER A 67 23.57 13.85 11.26
CA SER A 67 23.59 14.57 12.53
C SER A 67 22.82 13.80 13.61
N ASP A 68 23.17 14.04 14.87
CA ASP A 68 22.42 13.60 16.05
C ASP A 68 21.91 14.83 16.78
N GLU A 69 20.60 14.89 17.00
CA GLU A 69 19.93 15.96 17.73
C GLU A 69 19.01 15.34 18.79
N ASN A 70 19.40 15.45 20.06
CA ASN A 70 18.63 14.97 21.20
C ASN A 70 18.25 13.47 21.12
N GLY A 71 19.14 12.63 20.58
CA GLY A 71 18.90 11.19 20.48
C GLY A 71 18.13 10.76 19.22
N HIS A 72 17.84 11.71 18.32
CA HIS A 72 17.33 11.44 16.99
C HIS A 72 18.43 11.66 15.96
N VAL A 73 18.57 10.72 15.03
CA VAL A 73 19.57 10.79 13.97
C VAL A 73 18.91 11.26 12.68
N TYR A 74 19.51 12.24 12.03
CA TYR A 74 19.00 12.81 10.78
C TYR A 74 20.02 12.67 9.65
N ALA A 75 19.52 12.44 8.44
CA ALA A 75 20.27 12.54 7.21
C ALA A 75 19.79 13.76 6.43
N SER A 76 20.69 14.68 6.11
CA SER A 76 20.36 15.88 5.34
C SER A 76 21.19 15.97 4.06
N ARG A 77 20.65 16.62 3.03
CA ARG A 77 21.43 16.91 1.83
C ARG A 77 22.40 18.06 2.09
N ARG A 78 23.66 17.89 1.71
CA ARG A 78 24.69 18.95 1.89
C ARG A 78 24.35 20.25 1.17
N SER A 79 23.68 20.17 0.02
CA SER A 79 23.26 21.34 -0.77
C SER A 79 22.07 22.07 -0.17
N ASP A 80 21.27 21.40 0.66
CA ASP A 80 20.06 21.94 1.26
C ASP A 80 19.76 21.20 2.57
N PRO A 81 20.27 21.70 3.71
CA PRO A 81 20.06 21.08 5.02
C PRO A 81 18.58 21.03 5.45
N SER A 82 17.69 21.77 4.79
CA SER A 82 16.26 21.71 5.07
C SER A 82 15.61 20.42 4.57
N GLN A 83 16.25 19.75 3.60
CA GLN A 83 15.90 18.41 3.13
C GLN A 83 16.53 17.39 4.08
N ARG A 84 15.89 17.20 5.24
CA ARG A 84 16.36 16.33 6.31
C ARG A 84 15.39 15.18 6.52
N VAL A 85 15.86 13.96 6.63
CA VAL A 85 15.04 12.78 6.91
C VAL A 85 15.50 12.16 8.22
N GLU A 86 14.58 11.64 9.01
CA GLU A 86 14.96 10.86 10.19
C GLU A 86 15.54 9.51 9.74
N VAL A 87 16.66 9.13 10.33
CA VAL A 87 17.35 7.86 10.08
C VAL A 87 16.85 6.84 11.11
N PRO A 88 16.28 5.69 10.68
CA PRO A 88 15.87 4.65 11.61
C PRO A 88 17.08 4.11 12.36
N VAL A 89 17.00 4.13 13.69
CA VAL A 89 18.02 3.59 14.57
C VAL A 89 17.44 2.60 15.56
N GLU A 90 18.20 1.54 15.82
CA GLU A 90 17.98 0.57 16.88
C GLU A 90 19.08 0.71 17.94
N PHE A 91 18.72 0.57 19.20
CA PHE A 91 19.70 0.59 20.30
C PHE A 91 20.28 -0.81 20.51
N ILE A 92 21.37 -1.10 19.81
CA ILE A 92 22.09 -2.37 19.91
C ILE A 92 23.31 -2.17 20.83
N GLN A 93 23.38 -2.94 21.91
CA GLN A 93 24.42 -2.81 22.95
C GLN A 93 24.52 -1.37 23.51
N GLY A 94 23.38 -0.68 23.64
CA GLY A 94 23.30 0.68 24.19
C GLY A 94 23.75 1.79 23.24
N GLN A 95 24.02 1.50 21.97
CA GLN A 95 24.41 2.47 20.95
C GLN A 95 23.37 2.52 19.83
N ALA A 96 23.07 3.72 19.33
CA ALA A 96 22.24 3.89 18.15
C ALA A 96 22.95 3.29 16.92
N LYS A 97 22.29 2.35 16.25
CA LYS A 97 22.78 1.69 15.04
C LYS A 97 21.70 1.73 13.97
N THR A 98 22.09 1.97 12.72
CA THR A 98 21.18 1.88 11.57
C THR A 98 21.51 0.68 10.70
N ALA A 99 20.52 0.24 9.91
CA ALA A 99 20.61 -0.90 9.00
C ALA A 99 21.48 -0.57 7.77
N ILE A 100 22.80 -0.59 7.93
CA ILE A 100 23.79 -0.33 6.87
C ILE A 100 23.55 -1.20 5.63
N GLY A 101 23.19 -2.48 5.82
CA GLY A 101 22.90 -3.37 4.69
C GLY A 101 21.78 -2.87 3.76
N TYR A 102 20.87 -2.05 4.27
CA TYR A 102 19.77 -1.47 3.51
C TYR A 102 20.12 -0.07 3.00
N PHE A 103 20.53 0.83 3.91
CA PHE A 103 20.70 2.25 3.58
C PHE A 103 21.99 2.57 2.80
N ALA A 104 22.97 1.68 2.77
CA ALA A 104 24.26 1.93 2.11
C ALA A 104 24.10 2.33 0.64
N GLU A 105 23.31 1.59 -0.13
CA GLU A 105 23.14 1.87 -1.57
C GLU A 105 22.47 3.22 -1.82
N ASN A 106 21.42 3.53 -1.06
CA ASN A 106 20.75 4.83 -1.13
C ASN A 106 21.65 5.98 -0.65
N ALA A 107 22.64 5.69 0.20
CA ALA A 107 23.67 6.64 0.59
C ALA A 107 24.79 6.82 -0.45
N GLY A 108 24.84 6.00 -1.50
CA GLY A 108 25.88 6.05 -2.54
C GLY A 108 27.07 5.14 -2.25
N LEU A 109 26.87 4.11 -1.44
CA LEU A 109 27.85 3.08 -1.14
C LEU A 109 27.54 1.81 -1.94
N GLN A 110 28.57 1.07 -2.29
CA GLN A 110 28.47 -0.34 -2.67
C GLN A 110 29.03 -1.17 -1.52
N TRP A 111 28.40 -2.31 -1.23
CA TRP A 111 28.87 -3.19 -0.18
C TRP A 111 28.75 -4.65 -0.56
N GLU A 112 29.69 -5.45 -0.07
CA GLU A 112 29.71 -6.90 -0.25
C GLU A 112 30.13 -7.56 1.05
N TRP A 113 29.33 -8.53 1.50
CA TRP A 113 29.62 -9.27 2.73
C TRP A 113 30.13 -10.67 2.41
N THR A 114 31.38 -10.94 2.79
CA THR A 114 32.01 -12.25 2.66
C THR A 114 31.78 -13.08 3.91
N HIS A 115 30.70 -13.87 3.94
CA HIS A 115 30.30 -14.68 5.10
C HIS A 115 31.43 -15.57 5.67
N LYS A 116 32.21 -16.24 4.80
CA LYS A 116 33.30 -17.15 5.21
C LYS A 116 34.40 -16.45 6.02
N LEU A 117 34.66 -15.18 5.70
CA LEU A 117 35.70 -14.39 6.36
C LEU A 117 35.14 -13.49 7.46
N ASN A 118 33.80 -13.42 7.57
CA ASN A 118 33.09 -12.48 8.43
C ASN A 118 33.59 -11.03 8.26
N THR A 119 33.84 -10.65 7.00
CA THR A 119 34.28 -9.30 6.63
C THR A 119 33.34 -8.67 5.62
N VAL A 120 33.11 -7.38 5.75
CA VAL A 120 32.37 -6.57 4.77
C VAL A 120 33.32 -5.62 4.04
N ARG A 121 33.16 -5.48 2.73
CA ARG A 121 33.78 -4.42 1.94
C ARG A 121 32.75 -3.33 1.71
N ILE A 122 33.08 -2.08 2.02
CA ILE A 122 32.21 -0.92 1.82
C ILE A 122 33.01 0.18 1.14
N GLU A 123 32.54 0.63 -0.02
CA GLU A 123 33.21 1.64 -0.82
C GLU A 123 32.19 2.62 -1.41
N GLN A 124 32.63 3.83 -1.72
CA GLN A 124 31.78 4.78 -2.44
C GLN A 124 31.52 4.26 -3.86
N ASN A 125 30.25 4.14 -4.24
CA ASN A 125 29.88 3.78 -5.59
C ASN A 125 30.11 4.99 -6.51
N ARG A 126 31.22 4.96 -7.26
CA ARG A 126 31.58 6.00 -8.24
C ARG A 126 30.80 5.89 -9.56
N SER A 127 30.02 4.82 -9.75
CA SER A 127 29.15 4.66 -10.91
C SER A 127 27.72 5.06 -10.53
N SER A 128 27.23 6.17 -11.08
CA SER A 128 25.90 6.73 -10.76
C SER A 128 24.74 6.01 -11.46
N LYS A 129 24.98 4.91 -12.18
CA LYS A 129 23.92 4.14 -12.80
C LYS A 129 23.36 3.14 -11.79
N LYS A 130 22.33 3.55 -11.03
CA LYS A 130 21.42 2.55 -10.45
C LYS A 130 21.01 1.62 -11.61
N LYS A 131 21.12 0.31 -11.41
CA LYS A 131 20.33 -0.61 -12.22
C LYS A 131 18.89 -0.21 -11.91
N ASN A 132 18.21 0.43 -12.86
CA ASN A 132 16.77 0.52 -12.75
C ASN A 132 16.28 -0.92 -12.58
N PRO A 133 15.42 -1.22 -11.59
CA PRO A 133 14.73 -2.50 -11.57
C PRO A 133 14.18 -2.69 -12.97
N THR A 134 14.40 -3.87 -13.54
CA THR A 134 14.12 -4.19 -14.95
C THR A 134 12.75 -3.63 -15.31
N ASN A 135 12.78 -2.51 -16.05
CA ASN A 135 11.62 -1.74 -16.45
C ASN A 135 10.80 -2.59 -17.39
N ASN A 136 9.94 -3.43 -16.84
CA ASN A 136 8.76 -3.91 -17.55
C ASN A 136 7.69 -2.82 -17.43
N LEU A 137 8.03 -1.60 -17.87
CA LEU A 137 7.08 -0.49 -18.00
C LEU A 137 5.95 -0.84 -18.98
N ASP A 138 6.14 -1.88 -19.79
CA ASP A 138 5.16 -2.42 -20.72
C ASP A 138 4.10 -3.30 -20.03
N LEU A 139 4.30 -3.69 -18.76
CA LEU A 139 3.29 -4.46 -18.02
C LEU A 139 2.23 -3.54 -17.38
N PRO A 140 0.96 -3.97 -17.37
CA PRO A 140 -0.09 -3.27 -16.63
C PRO A 140 0.22 -3.25 -15.14
N VAL A 141 -0.22 -2.18 -14.46
CA VAL A 141 -0.02 -2.00 -13.03
C VAL A 141 -1.03 -2.84 -12.24
N ALA A 142 -0.58 -3.50 -11.19
CA ALA A 142 -1.42 -4.02 -10.12
C ALA A 142 -1.03 -3.32 -8.81
N LEU A 143 -1.84 -2.34 -8.40
CA LEU A 143 -1.62 -1.56 -7.19
C LEU A 143 -2.51 -2.07 -6.06
N ILE A 144 -2.00 -2.13 -4.83
CA ILE A 144 -2.82 -2.41 -3.64
C ILE A 144 -2.54 -1.35 -2.59
N TRP A 145 -3.61 -0.69 -2.12
CA TRP A 145 -3.52 0.16 -0.93
C TRP A 145 -3.41 -0.70 0.33
N ASP A 146 -2.43 -0.40 1.19
CA ASP A 146 -2.19 -1.12 2.45
C ASP A 146 -2.18 -0.14 3.63
N PRO A 147 -3.36 0.39 4.02
CA PRO A 147 -3.43 1.44 5.04
C PRO A 147 -2.99 0.96 6.44
N GLU A 148 -2.89 -0.35 6.69
CA GLU A 148 -2.36 -0.89 7.96
C GLU A 148 -0.86 -1.20 7.90
N SER A 149 -0.21 -1.02 6.75
CA SER A 149 1.20 -1.40 6.52
C SER A 149 1.49 -2.85 6.91
N SER A 150 0.56 -3.74 6.54
CA SER A 150 0.47 -5.12 7.01
C SER A 150 1.04 -6.16 6.03
N PHE A 151 1.70 -5.72 4.96
CA PHE A 151 2.34 -6.60 3.99
C PHE A 151 3.22 -7.68 4.64
N ASP A 152 2.93 -8.91 4.23
CA ASP A 152 3.56 -10.15 4.66
C ASP A 152 4.18 -10.83 3.44
N GLU A 153 5.51 -10.84 3.39
CA GLU A 153 6.23 -11.44 2.26
C GLU A 153 6.01 -12.95 2.14
N SER A 154 5.55 -13.63 3.20
CA SER A 154 5.25 -15.07 3.12
C SER A 154 4.02 -15.38 2.28
N LYS A 155 3.14 -14.39 2.09
CA LYS A 155 1.91 -14.54 1.32
C LYS A 155 2.13 -14.33 -0.18
N PRO A 156 1.31 -14.96 -1.03
CA PRO A 156 1.31 -14.66 -2.46
C PRO A 156 0.96 -13.19 -2.70
N PHE A 157 1.55 -12.59 -3.74
CA PHE A 157 1.23 -11.23 -4.19
C PHE A 157 1.32 -11.20 -5.71
N PHE A 158 0.16 -11.34 -6.37
CA PHE A 158 -0.02 -11.48 -7.83
C PHE A 158 1.10 -12.32 -8.47
N GLU A 159 1.06 -13.63 -8.25
CA GLU A 159 2.15 -14.53 -8.66
C GLU A 159 2.30 -14.53 -10.19
N GLY A 160 3.51 -14.25 -10.69
CA GLY A 160 3.86 -14.24 -12.11
C GLY A 160 4.38 -12.90 -12.63
N ASN A 161 4.65 -12.84 -13.94
CA ASN A 161 5.20 -11.66 -14.63
C ASN A 161 4.13 -10.92 -15.46
N SER A 162 2.85 -11.01 -15.07
CA SER A 162 1.74 -10.41 -15.82
C SER A 162 1.46 -8.95 -15.41
N PHE A 163 1.98 -8.53 -14.26
CA PHE A 163 1.77 -7.18 -13.73
C PHE A 163 3.06 -6.57 -13.21
N ARG A 164 3.14 -5.24 -13.32
CA ARG A 164 4.01 -4.44 -12.46
C ARG A 164 3.30 -4.25 -11.11
N ARG A 165 3.88 -4.83 -10.06
CA ARG A 165 3.28 -4.95 -8.73
C ARG A 165 3.65 -3.76 -7.86
N VAL A 166 2.66 -3.15 -7.22
CA VAL A 166 2.83 -1.92 -6.42
C VAL A 166 2.05 -2.01 -5.11
N LEU A 167 2.71 -1.67 -4.01
CA LEU A 167 2.09 -1.48 -2.69
C LEU A 167 2.06 0.02 -2.35
N ALA A 168 0.90 0.48 -1.88
CA ALA A 168 0.68 1.86 -1.44
C ALA A 168 0.31 1.92 0.04
N PRO A 169 1.29 1.85 0.96
CA PRO A 169 1.02 1.94 2.39
C PRO A 169 0.73 3.38 2.85
N SER A 170 -0.20 3.58 3.79
CA SER A 170 -0.61 4.92 4.24
C SER A 170 0.34 5.50 5.29
N TRP A 171 1.44 6.08 4.84
CA TRP A 171 2.52 6.57 5.72
C TRP A 171 2.51 8.07 5.94
N MET A 172 1.73 8.83 5.17
CA MET A 172 1.82 10.29 5.16
C MET A 172 0.45 10.97 5.18
N GLU A 173 0.40 12.09 5.88
CA GLU A 173 -0.67 13.08 5.79
C GLU A 173 -0.06 14.46 5.57
N ILE A 174 -0.61 15.26 4.67
CA ILE A 174 -0.24 16.66 4.50
C ILE A 174 -1.40 17.53 5.00
N GLY A 175 -1.09 18.53 5.81
CA GLY A 175 -2.06 19.54 6.22
C GLY A 175 -1.45 20.94 6.27
N ALA A 176 -2.08 21.85 7.00
CA ALA A 176 -1.69 23.27 7.06
C ALA A 176 -0.22 23.54 7.48
N GLU A 177 0.43 22.59 8.14
CA GLU A 177 1.83 22.69 8.60
C GLU A 177 2.83 21.94 7.68
N GLY A 178 2.34 21.35 6.60
CA GLY A 178 3.10 20.50 5.69
C GLY A 178 2.89 19.01 5.97
N MET A 179 3.86 18.21 5.53
CA MET A 179 3.85 16.76 5.68
C MET A 179 4.04 16.34 7.14
N LYS A 180 3.21 15.39 7.57
CA LYS A 180 3.29 14.65 8.83
C LYS A 180 3.43 13.18 8.51
N GLU A 181 4.37 12.57 9.21
CA GLU A 181 4.67 11.15 9.10
C GLU A 181 3.74 10.39 10.05
N LYS A 182 3.20 9.26 9.60
CA LYS A 182 2.40 8.37 10.46
C LYS A 182 3.27 7.26 11.04
N SER A 183 3.67 6.31 10.20
CA SER A 183 4.57 5.21 10.56
C SER A 183 5.10 4.59 9.27
N PHE A 184 6.33 4.90 8.88
CA PHE A 184 7.01 4.19 7.79
C PHE A 184 7.93 3.10 8.34
N SER A 185 8.13 2.04 7.56
CA SER A 185 9.05 0.94 7.88
C SER A 185 9.98 0.70 6.69
N TRP A 186 11.28 0.79 6.92
CA TRP A 186 12.25 0.45 5.89
C TRP A 186 12.24 -1.06 5.62
N GLU A 187 11.95 -1.87 6.64
CA GLU A 187 11.81 -3.32 6.54
C GLU A 187 10.63 -3.70 5.64
N TYR A 188 9.53 -2.96 5.68
CA TYR A 188 8.42 -3.14 4.75
C TYR A 188 8.89 -2.98 3.30
N THR A 189 9.65 -1.91 3.04
CA THR A 189 10.16 -1.59 1.70
C THR A 189 11.15 -2.65 1.24
N ASP A 190 12.08 -3.06 2.12
CA ASP A 190 13.06 -4.12 1.89
C ASP A 190 12.40 -5.47 1.54
N ARG A 191 11.39 -5.89 2.31
CA ARG A 191 10.62 -7.12 2.02
C ARG A 191 9.88 -7.05 0.68
N ALA A 192 9.26 -5.91 0.38
CA ALA A 192 8.57 -5.71 -0.89
C ALA A 192 9.53 -5.75 -2.09
N HIS A 193 10.67 -5.05 -2.01
CA HIS A 193 11.68 -5.03 -3.07
C HIS A 193 12.33 -6.39 -3.32
N ARG A 194 12.57 -7.20 -2.28
CA ARG A 194 13.04 -8.60 -2.45
C ARG A 194 12.08 -9.46 -3.27
N ARG A 195 10.81 -9.07 -3.33
CA ARG A 195 9.77 -9.71 -4.12
C ARG A 195 9.47 -8.99 -5.41
N ASP A 196 10.28 -8.01 -5.83
CA ASP A 196 10.05 -7.19 -7.03
C ASP A 196 8.67 -6.51 -7.02
N ILE A 197 8.32 -5.96 -5.85
CA ILE A 197 7.11 -5.16 -5.63
C ILE A 197 7.56 -3.72 -5.32
N ALA A 198 7.11 -2.77 -6.13
CA ALA A 198 7.39 -1.36 -5.90
C ALA A 198 6.58 -0.83 -4.69
N VAL A 199 7.15 0.13 -3.97
CA VAL A 199 6.49 0.79 -2.83
C VAL A 199 6.31 2.27 -3.13
N THR A 200 5.06 2.71 -3.21
CA THR A 200 4.67 4.10 -3.43
C THR A 200 3.77 4.57 -2.28
N PRO A 201 4.33 5.12 -1.19
CA PRO A 201 3.54 5.47 -0.02
C PRO A 201 2.36 6.38 -0.38
N LEU A 202 1.20 6.07 0.20
CA LEU A 202 0.00 6.89 0.07
C LEU A 202 0.15 8.14 0.95
N VAL A 203 -0.18 9.29 0.35
CA VAL A 203 -0.11 10.62 0.95
C VAL A 203 -1.51 11.22 0.97
N SER A 204 -2.12 11.20 2.15
CA SER A 204 -3.47 11.74 2.36
C SER A 204 -3.45 13.24 2.68
N ASN A 205 -4.55 13.96 2.45
CA ASN A 205 -4.77 15.31 3.00
C ASN A 205 -5.66 15.33 4.26
N GLY A 206 -5.96 14.14 4.81
CA GLY A 206 -6.85 14.00 5.97
C GLY A 206 -8.31 14.39 5.71
N PHE A 207 -8.72 14.52 4.43
CA PHE A 207 -10.08 14.89 4.02
C PHE A 207 -10.55 16.26 4.54
N ASP A 208 -9.62 17.16 4.87
CA ASP A 208 -9.93 18.48 5.42
C ASP A 208 -9.67 19.58 4.37
N PRO A 209 -10.73 20.18 3.79
CA PRO A 209 -10.59 21.17 2.72
C PRO A 209 -9.89 22.45 3.19
N GLU A 210 -10.08 22.88 4.44
CA GLU A 210 -9.50 24.12 4.96
C GLU A 210 -8.00 23.98 5.21
N ARG A 211 -7.60 22.85 5.81
CA ARG A 211 -6.18 22.50 6.00
C ARG A 211 -5.49 22.32 4.64
N THR A 212 -6.17 21.69 3.69
CA THR A 212 -5.65 21.50 2.32
C THR A 212 -5.48 22.84 1.60
N SER A 213 -6.49 23.72 1.65
CA SER A 213 -6.43 25.06 1.06
C SER A 213 -5.27 25.88 1.64
N SER A 214 -5.09 25.82 2.96
CA SER A 214 -4.02 26.53 3.66
C SER A 214 -2.63 26.06 3.22
N PHE A 215 -2.48 24.75 3.00
CA PHE A 215 -1.26 24.17 2.46
C PHE A 215 -1.01 24.59 1.01
N LEU A 216 -1.98 24.34 0.12
CA LEU A 216 -1.84 24.56 -1.33
C LEU A 216 -1.60 26.03 -1.69
N ARG A 217 -2.15 26.97 -0.91
CA ARG A 217 -1.96 28.42 -1.11
C ARG A 217 -0.64 28.95 -0.54
N ASN A 218 0.11 28.14 0.21
CA ASN A 218 1.43 28.49 0.73
C ASN A 218 2.53 27.91 -0.15
N ALA A 219 2.94 28.66 -1.18
CA ALA A 219 3.93 28.20 -2.16
C ALA A 219 5.28 27.78 -1.53
N ALA A 220 5.73 28.45 -0.47
CA ALA A 220 6.97 28.10 0.22
C ALA A 220 6.84 26.78 0.99
N LEU A 221 5.68 26.52 1.62
CA LEU A 221 5.41 25.27 2.31
C LEU A 221 5.22 24.10 1.33
N VAL A 222 4.56 24.34 0.20
CA VAL A 222 4.47 23.38 -0.91
C VAL A 222 5.87 22.99 -1.39
N GLU A 223 6.73 23.97 -1.69
CA GLU A 223 8.10 23.73 -2.14
C GLU A 223 8.92 22.93 -1.12
N LYS A 224 8.86 23.33 0.15
CA LYS A 224 9.53 22.60 1.24
C LYS A 224 9.01 21.16 1.34
N THR A 225 7.71 20.95 1.19
CA THR A 225 7.07 19.64 1.32
C THR A 225 7.45 18.71 0.17
N VAL A 226 7.43 19.17 -1.09
CA VAL A 226 7.83 18.33 -2.24
C VAL A 226 9.31 17.95 -2.17
N GLN A 227 10.17 18.85 -1.69
CA GLN A 227 11.59 18.55 -1.47
C GLN A 227 11.80 17.54 -0.34
N GLN A 228 11.05 17.68 0.75
CA GLN A 228 11.07 16.74 1.87
C GLN A 228 10.63 15.34 1.44
N MET A 229 9.53 15.24 0.67
CA MET A 229 9.07 13.98 0.09
C MET A 229 10.13 13.37 -0.84
N ALA A 230 10.72 14.16 -1.75
CA ALA A 230 11.79 13.67 -2.61
C ALA A 230 13.00 13.14 -1.83
N ALA A 231 13.36 13.77 -0.69
CA ALA A 231 14.42 13.30 0.18
C ALA A 231 14.06 11.96 0.87
N TYR A 232 12.83 11.81 1.36
CA TYR A 232 12.35 10.56 1.95
C TYR A 232 12.35 9.41 0.96
N ALA A 233 11.78 9.60 -0.23
CA ALA A 233 11.82 8.58 -1.28
C ALA A 233 13.26 8.22 -1.68
N ASP A 234 14.19 9.17 -1.57
CA ASP A 234 15.61 8.92 -1.85
C ASP A 234 16.34 8.13 -0.79
N PHE A 235 16.11 8.46 0.47
CA PHE A 235 16.77 7.80 1.59
C PHE A 235 16.19 6.40 1.85
N TYR A 236 14.86 6.29 1.90
CA TYR A 236 14.16 5.04 2.16
C TYR A 236 14.01 4.17 0.92
N GLY A 237 14.37 4.66 -0.26
CA GLY A 237 14.35 3.87 -1.49
C GLY A 237 12.98 3.69 -2.11
N TRP A 238 11.96 4.47 -1.73
CA TRP A 238 10.63 4.36 -2.31
C TRP A 238 10.63 4.63 -3.82
N ASP A 239 9.74 3.95 -4.52
CA ASP A 239 9.62 3.98 -5.98
C ASP A 239 8.77 5.15 -6.49
N GLY A 240 8.18 5.91 -5.58
CA GLY A 240 7.24 6.96 -5.92
C GLY A 240 6.33 7.37 -4.78
N TYR A 241 5.23 8.04 -5.12
CA TYR A 241 4.14 8.35 -4.21
C TYR A 241 2.79 8.11 -4.89
N ASN A 242 1.82 7.70 -4.08
CA ASN A 242 0.42 7.70 -4.43
C ASN A 242 -0.24 8.87 -3.65
N VAL A 243 -0.76 9.86 -4.36
CA VAL A 243 -1.33 11.09 -3.76
C VAL A 243 -2.85 10.94 -3.66
N ASP A 244 -3.36 10.93 -2.44
CA ASP A 244 -4.77 10.71 -2.10
C ASP A 244 -5.34 11.95 -1.42
N PHE A 245 -5.48 13.02 -2.19
CA PHE A 245 -6.01 14.29 -1.71
C PHE A 245 -7.49 14.37 -2.05
N GLU A 246 -8.36 14.18 -1.06
CA GLU A 246 -9.81 14.11 -1.24
C GLU A 246 -10.53 15.23 -0.45
N ASN A 247 -11.82 15.46 -0.75
CA ASN A 247 -12.62 16.50 -0.10
C ASN A 247 -11.92 17.88 -0.10
N MET A 248 -11.59 18.37 -1.30
CA MET A 248 -10.84 19.62 -1.50
C MET A 248 -11.74 20.76 -1.96
N ASP A 249 -11.35 22.01 -1.65
CA ASP A 249 -12.01 23.19 -2.23
C ASP A 249 -11.79 23.21 -3.76
N PRO A 250 -12.84 23.22 -4.60
CA PRO A 250 -12.69 23.24 -6.04
C PRO A 250 -11.96 24.47 -6.59
N ARG A 251 -11.87 25.55 -5.80
CA ARG A 251 -11.08 26.74 -6.17
C ARG A 251 -9.57 26.47 -6.17
N ASP A 252 -9.11 25.41 -5.51
CA ASP A 252 -7.70 25.07 -5.39
C ASP A 252 -7.26 23.98 -6.39
N LYS A 253 -8.12 23.58 -7.34
CA LYS A 253 -7.82 22.52 -8.33
C LYS A 253 -6.51 22.75 -9.11
N ASP A 254 -6.23 24.00 -9.48
CA ASP A 254 -5.03 24.37 -10.24
C ASP A 254 -3.79 24.34 -9.34
N LEU A 255 -3.94 24.72 -8.07
CA LEU A 255 -2.87 24.64 -7.07
C LEU A 255 -2.53 23.18 -6.75
N PHE A 256 -3.53 22.30 -6.65
CA PHE A 256 -3.31 20.87 -6.48
C PHE A 256 -2.57 20.27 -7.68
N THR A 257 -2.98 20.64 -8.90
CA THR A 257 -2.26 20.25 -10.13
C THR A 257 -0.81 20.73 -10.12
N GLY A 258 -0.55 21.96 -9.69
CA GLY A 258 0.80 22.50 -9.55
C GLY A 258 1.64 21.80 -8.48
N PHE A 259 1.04 21.35 -7.37
CA PHE A 259 1.69 20.51 -6.38
C PHE A 259 2.13 19.16 -6.98
N VAL A 260 1.23 18.48 -7.70
CA VAL A 260 1.51 17.21 -8.38
C VAL A 260 2.60 17.38 -9.44
N GLU A 261 2.58 18.46 -10.21
CA GLU A 261 3.63 18.78 -11.19
C GLU A 261 5.01 18.91 -10.52
N LYS A 262 5.11 19.71 -9.46
CA LYS A 262 6.37 19.91 -8.72
C LYS A 262 6.92 18.60 -8.16
N LEU A 263 6.04 17.79 -7.54
CA LEU A 263 6.43 16.49 -7.00
C LEU A 263 6.93 15.55 -8.11
N SER A 264 6.18 15.45 -9.20
CA SER A 264 6.51 14.58 -10.34
C SER A 264 7.85 14.98 -10.99
N GLN A 265 8.08 16.27 -11.22
CA GLN A 265 9.36 16.78 -11.76
C GLN A 265 10.58 16.42 -10.91
N LEU A 266 10.44 16.37 -9.57
CA LEU A 266 11.53 15.97 -8.67
C LEU A 266 11.74 14.46 -8.69
N LEU A 267 10.67 13.67 -8.67
CA LEU A 267 10.73 12.21 -8.63
C LEU A 267 11.19 11.59 -9.96
N HIS A 268 10.76 12.13 -11.10
CA HIS A 268 11.14 11.64 -12.43
C HIS A 268 12.65 11.72 -12.67
N LYS A 269 13.35 12.70 -12.09
CA LYS A 269 14.82 12.81 -12.15
C LYS A 269 15.53 11.60 -11.53
N ALA A 270 14.86 10.90 -10.61
CA ALA A 270 15.35 9.69 -9.95
C ALA A 270 14.68 8.41 -10.50
N GLY A 271 13.90 8.49 -11.58
CA GLY A 271 13.19 7.35 -12.16
C GLY A 271 12.01 6.84 -11.31
N ARG A 272 11.45 7.69 -10.45
CA ARG A 272 10.31 7.36 -9.56
C ARG A 272 9.01 7.89 -10.12
N THR A 273 7.88 7.25 -9.80
CA THR A 273 6.56 7.58 -10.35
C THR A 273 5.66 8.32 -9.35
N VAL A 274 4.69 9.08 -9.86
CA VAL A 274 3.59 9.67 -9.08
C VAL A 274 2.27 9.17 -9.64
N SER A 275 1.42 8.62 -8.79
CA SER A 275 0.01 8.38 -9.10
C SER A 275 -0.88 9.28 -8.26
N VAL A 276 -2.07 9.61 -8.76
CA VAL A 276 -3.05 10.43 -8.03
C VAL A 276 -4.38 9.70 -7.97
N ASP A 277 -4.91 9.51 -6.76
CA ASP A 277 -6.23 8.92 -6.56
C ASP A 277 -7.30 9.98 -6.85
N VAL A 278 -8.30 9.61 -7.66
CA VAL A 278 -9.40 10.49 -8.05
C VAL A 278 -10.73 9.76 -8.01
N THR A 279 -11.78 10.47 -7.63
CA THR A 279 -13.14 9.96 -7.81
C THR A 279 -13.57 10.07 -9.28
N GLY A 280 -14.62 9.34 -9.64
CA GLY A 280 -15.26 9.49 -10.94
C GLY A 280 -15.94 10.85 -11.14
N ILE A 281 -16.31 11.17 -12.38
CA ILE A 281 -16.99 12.43 -12.72
C ILE A 281 -18.46 12.36 -12.30
N VAL A 282 -18.74 12.98 -11.15
CA VAL A 282 -20.08 13.08 -10.53
C VAL A 282 -20.54 14.54 -10.50
N ASP A 283 -21.72 14.79 -11.08
CA ASP A 283 -22.38 16.09 -11.05
C ASP A 283 -22.79 16.47 -9.62
N ASN A 284 -22.83 17.76 -9.31
CA ASN A 284 -23.20 18.30 -8.00
C ASN A 284 -22.33 17.79 -6.82
N SER A 285 -21.10 17.34 -7.11
CA SER A 285 -20.13 16.92 -6.10
C SER A 285 -18.84 17.76 -6.17
N PRO A 286 -18.92 19.07 -5.87
CA PRO A 286 -17.80 20.00 -6.10
C PRO A 286 -16.53 19.67 -5.29
N PHE A 287 -16.67 19.21 -4.05
CA PHE A 287 -15.51 18.95 -3.17
C PHE A 287 -14.88 17.58 -3.37
N TRP A 288 -15.63 16.61 -3.89
CA TRP A 288 -15.15 15.24 -4.06
C TRP A 288 -14.85 14.88 -5.51
N SER A 289 -15.50 15.53 -6.49
CA SER A 289 -15.31 15.27 -7.92
C SER A 289 -14.93 16.53 -8.71
N GLY A 290 -15.55 17.67 -8.41
CA GLY A 290 -15.27 18.95 -9.11
C GLY A 290 -13.95 19.61 -8.71
N CYS A 291 -13.23 19.07 -7.74
CA CYS A 291 -11.99 19.60 -7.21
C CYS A 291 -10.73 19.13 -7.97
N TYR A 292 -10.88 18.24 -8.96
CA TYR A 292 -9.79 17.73 -9.78
C TYR A 292 -9.83 18.33 -11.18
N ASP A 293 -8.71 18.89 -11.64
CA ASP A 293 -8.47 19.09 -13.06
C ASP A 293 -7.84 17.81 -13.63
N ARG A 294 -8.66 16.80 -13.92
CA ARG A 294 -8.20 15.44 -14.26
C ARG A 294 -7.35 15.42 -15.53
N LYS A 295 -7.71 16.23 -16.53
CA LYS A 295 -6.91 16.37 -17.75
C LYS A 295 -5.50 16.89 -17.42
N ALA A 296 -5.41 17.98 -16.66
CA ALA A 296 -4.11 18.53 -16.29
C ALA A 296 -3.33 17.59 -15.37
N LEU A 297 -3.97 16.98 -14.37
CA LEU A 297 -3.34 15.97 -13.51
C LEU A 297 -2.79 14.79 -14.32
N ALA A 298 -3.55 14.29 -15.28
CA ALA A 298 -3.12 13.20 -16.15
C ALA A 298 -1.91 13.56 -17.02
N GLU A 299 -1.64 14.83 -17.30
CA GLU A 299 -0.43 15.28 -18.00
C GLU A 299 0.80 15.33 -17.07
N LYS A 300 0.59 15.55 -15.76
CA LYS A 300 1.66 15.78 -14.78
C LYS A 300 2.04 14.53 -13.98
N ALA A 301 1.08 13.67 -13.66
CA ALA A 301 1.29 12.38 -13.02
C ALA A 301 1.56 11.27 -14.03
N ASP A 302 2.15 10.17 -13.57
CA ASP A 302 2.30 8.94 -14.36
C ASP A 302 0.95 8.24 -14.53
N TYR A 303 0.14 8.21 -13.46
CA TYR A 303 -1.18 7.57 -13.46
C TYR A 303 -2.21 8.37 -12.68
N LEU A 304 -3.46 8.36 -13.14
CA LEU A 304 -4.62 8.60 -12.27
C LEU A 304 -5.23 7.26 -11.88
N VAL A 305 -5.58 7.09 -10.61
CA VAL A 305 -6.26 5.89 -10.12
C VAL A 305 -7.72 6.26 -9.86
N LEU A 306 -8.62 5.73 -10.69
CA LEU A 306 -10.05 5.93 -10.50
C LEU A 306 -10.53 5.07 -9.35
N MET A 307 -10.92 5.69 -8.24
CA MET A 307 -11.55 5.01 -7.11
C MET A 307 -13.01 4.64 -7.46
N ALA A 308 -13.19 3.59 -8.26
CA ALA A 308 -14.49 3.14 -8.76
C ALA A 308 -15.24 2.29 -7.72
N TYR A 309 -15.42 2.84 -6.52
CA TYR A 309 -16.15 2.22 -5.42
C TYR A 309 -16.85 3.27 -4.54
N ASP A 310 -17.59 2.78 -3.55
CA ASP A 310 -18.54 3.55 -2.74
C ASP A 310 -19.61 4.29 -3.58
N GLN A 311 -20.05 3.67 -4.69
CA GLN A 311 -21.27 4.05 -5.43
C GLN A 311 -22.44 4.25 -4.46
N THR A 312 -22.60 3.33 -3.52
CA THR A 312 -23.48 3.48 -2.36
C THR A 312 -22.62 3.55 -1.08
N PRO A 313 -22.29 4.75 -0.58
CA PRO A 313 -21.34 4.93 0.52
C PRO A 313 -21.95 4.53 1.87
N ARG A 314 -21.12 4.25 2.89
CA ARG A 314 -21.52 3.78 4.23
C ARG A 314 -22.76 4.47 4.84
N GLY A 315 -22.84 5.79 4.67
CA GLY A 315 -23.89 6.65 5.24
C GLY A 315 -25.14 6.80 4.38
N SER A 316 -25.27 6.04 3.29
CA SER A 316 -26.45 6.08 2.43
C SER A 316 -27.73 5.72 3.19
N ARG A 317 -28.83 6.41 2.84
CA ARG A 317 -30.18 6.10 3.33
C ARG A 317 -30.83 4.93 2.60
N HIS A 318 -30.22 4.49 1.51
CA HIS A 318 -30.70 3.39 0.67
C HIS A 318 -29.61 2.35 0.52
N ALA A 319 -30.01 1.08 0.49
CA ALA A 319 -29.11 -0.02 0.18
C ALA A 319 -28.78 -0.02 -1.31
N GLY A 320 -27.58 -0.49 -1.65
CA GLY A 320 -27.13 -0.57 -3.03
C GLY A 320 -25.74 -1.17 -3.17
N SER A 321 -25.32 -1.36 -4.42
CA SER A 321 -23.98 -1.84 -4.70
C SER A 321 -22.92 -0.83 -4.28
N VAL A 322 -21.78 -1.35 -3.82
CA VAL A 322 -20.57 -0.54 -3.58
C VAL A 322 -19.88 -0.20 -4.91
N SER A 323 -19.97 -1.07 -5.91
CA SER A 323 -19.28 -0.92 -7.20
C SER A 323 -19.97 -1.85 -8.22
N SER A 324 -21.09 -1.41 -8.80
CA SER A 324 -21.76 -2.20 -9.85
C SER A 324 -21.01 -2.07 -11.18
N TYR A 325 -20.95 -3.12 -11.99
CA TYR A 325 -20.21 -3.13 -13.25
C TYR A 325 -20.62 -1.98 -14.19
N SER A 326 -21.92 -1.80 -14.44
CA SER A 326 -22.43 -0.73 -15.32
C SER A 326 -22.08 0.67 -14.82
N TRP A 327 -22.08 0.89 -13.50
CA TRP A 327 -21.65 2.15 -12.91
C TRP A 327 -20.15 2.37 -13.07
N VAL A 328 -19.33 1.33 -12.87
CA VAL A 328 -17.87 1.40 -13.08
C VAL A 328 -17.56 1.73 -14.55
N GLU A 329 -18.15 0.99 -15.48
CA GLU A 329 -17.95 1.19 -16.94
C GLU A 329 -18.30 2.63 -17.35
N SER A 330 -19.45 3.15 -16.89
CA SER A 330 -19.85 4.53 -17.19
C SER A 330 -18.87 5.59 -16.67
N HIS A 331 -18.17 5.33 -15.55
CA HIS A 331 -17.15 6.25 -15.04
C HIS A 331 -15.86 6.15 -15.83
N ILE A 332 -15.46 4.96 -16.27
CA ILE A 332 -14.32 4.79 -17.18
C ILE A 332 -14.58 5.56 -18.47
N GLU A 333 -15.76 5.42 -19.08
CA GLU A 333 -16.14 6.11 -20.32
C GLU A 333 -16.07 7.64 -20.20
N LYS A 334 -16.46 8.20 -19.06
CA LYS A 334 -16.31 9.64 -18.79
C LYS A 334 -14.85 10.04 -18.60
N MET A 335 -14.08 9.27 -17.84
CA MET A 335 -12.67 9.57 -17.57
C MET A 335 -11.84 9.61 -18.85
N ILE A 336 -12.03 8.64 -19.76
CA ILE A 336 -11.26 8.54 -21.01
C ILE A 336 -11.61 9.62 -22.05
N GLN A 337 -12.65 10.43 -21.81
CA GLN A 337 -12.92 11.63 -22.60
C GLN A 337 -11.98 12.79 -22.21
N GLU A 338 -11.45 12.79 -20.98
CA GLU A 338 -10.57 13.85 -20.47
C GLU A 338 -9.09 13.48 -20.53
N MET A 339 -8.74 12.19 -20.58
CA MET A 339 -7.36 11.70 -20.52
C MET A 339 -7.12 10.42 -21.34
N SER A 340 -5.85 10.09 -21.59
CA SER A 340 -5.48 8.81 -22.23
C SER A 340 -5.83 7.61 -21.34
N PRO A 341 -6.49 6.56 -21.88
CA PRO A 341 -6.75 5.33 -21.14
C PRO A 341 -5.48 4.69 -20.56
N SER A 342 -4.36 4.78 -21.29
CA SER A 342 -3.06 4.25 -20.88
C SER A 342 -2.43 4.94 -19.65
N ARG A 343 -3.09 5.96 -19.09
CA ARG A 343 -2.71 6.62 -17.83
C ARG A 343 -3.73 6.39 -16.70
N LEU A 344 -4.80 5.66 -16.97
CA LEU A 344 -5.86 5.40 -15.99
C LEU A 344 -5.69 4.01 -15.39
N ILE A 345 -5.64 3.92 -14.06
CA ILE A 345 -5.69 2.66 -13.31
C ILE A 345 -7.09 2.52 -12.71
N LEU A 346 -7.72 1.35 -12.85
CA LEU A 346 -9.05 1.09 -12.32
C LEU A 346 -9.00 0.57 -10.88
N GLY A 347 -9.45 1.37 -9.91
CA GLY A 347 -9.61 0.96 -8.51
C GLY A 347 -10.87 0.13 -8.28
N ILE A 348 -10.71 -1.06 -7.71
CA ILE A 348 -11.76 -2.07 -7.46
C ILE A 348 -11.81 -2.37 -5.96
N PRO A 349 -13.00 -2.45 -5.32
CA PRO A 349 -13.08 -2.78 -3.91
C PRO A 349 -13.02 -4.30 -3.69
N TRP A 350 -12.18 -4.74 -2.77
CA TRP A 350 -12.25 -6.07 -2.15
C TRP A 350 -13.19 -6.09 -0.93
N TYR A 351 -14.25 -5.32 -1.01
CA TYR A 351 -15.31 -5.34 -0.01
C TYR A 351 -16.65 -4.97 -0.62
N THR A 352 -17.69 -5.40 0.09
CA THR A 352 -19.05 -4.91 -0.10
C THR A 352 -19.65 -4.51 1.26
N ARG A 353 -20.91 -4.11 1.25
CA ARG A 353 -21.68 -3.74 2.44
C ARG A 353 -22.88 -4.67 2.61
N ILE A 354 -23.02 -5.22 3.81
CA ILE A 354 -24.28 -5.81 4.25
C ILE A 354 -25.12 -4.66 4.80
N TRP A 355 -26.17 -4.30 4.08
CA TRP A 355 -27.14 -3.31 4.46
C TRP A 355 -28.14 -3.92 5.43
N THR A 356 -28.53 -3.16 6.45
CA THR A 356 -29.55 -3.53 7.43
C THR A 356 -30.52 -2.37 7.57
N GLU A 357 -31.75 -2.60 7.11
CA GLU A 357 -32.89 -1.71 7.32
C GLU A 357 -33.71 -2.21 8.51
N GLN A 358 -33.85 -1.38 9.54
CA GLN A 358 -34.63 -1.71 10.72
C GLN A 358 -35.37 -0.46 11.20
N LYS A 359 -36.69 -0.55 11.35
CA LYS A 359 -37.56 0.56 11.82
C LYS A 359 -37.34 1.88 11.04
N GLY A 360 -37.13 1.78 9.73
CA GLY A 360 -36.90 2.93 8.84
C GLY A 360 -35.50 3.56 8.95
N GLN A 361 -34.57 2.92 9.68
CA GLN A 361 -33.16 3.34 9.74
C GLN A 361 -32.30 2.39 8.91
N MET A 362 -31.42 2.97 8.10
CA MET A 362 -30.44 2.25 7.29
C MET A 362 -29.08 2.25 7.99
N SER A 363 -28.46 1.07 8.07
CA SER A 363 -27.09 0.90 8.53
C SER A 363 -26.35 -0.11 7.65
N SER A 364 -25.02 -0.13 7.72
CA SER A 364 -24.21 -1.10 6.98
C SER A 364 -23.00 -1.59 7.75
N SER A 365 -22.60 -2.83 7.46
CA SER A 365 -21.32 -3.41 7.90
C SER A 365 -20.53 -3.89 6.69
N VAL A 366 -19.20 -3.88 6.82
CA VAL A 366 -18.29 -4.30 5.74
C VAL A 366 -18.23 -5.83 5.68
N LEU A 367 -18.34 -6.38 4.47
CA LEU A 367 -18.02 -7.76 4.14
C LEU A 367 -16.83 -7.74 3.18
N SER A 368 -15.66 -8.19 3.65
CA SER A 368 -14.46 -8.28 2.80
C SER A 368 -14.56 -9.47 1.84
N TYR A 369 -13.90 -9.37 0.69
CA TYR A 369 -13.87 -10.38 -0.37
C TYR A 369 -13.50 -11.76 0.18
N GLY A 370 -12.40 -11.88 0.94
CA GLY A 370 -11.94 -13.15 1.49
C GLY A 370 -12.90 -13.78 2.53
N LYS A 371 -13.93 -13.05 2.97
CA LYS A 371 -14.99 -13.55 3.85
C LYS A 371 -16.28 -13.89 3.10
N THR A 372 -16.43 -13.52 1.83
CA THR A 372 -17.64 -13.72 1.03
C THR A 372 -18.05 -15.19 0.97
N GLY A 373 -17.15 -16.11 0.62
CA GLY A 373 -17.49 -17.54 0.50
C GLY A 373 -17.98 -18.16 1.81
N LYS A 374 -17.33 -17.84 2.93
CA LYS A 374 -17.76 -18.29 4.27
C LYS A 374 -19.10 -17.66 4.67
N PHE A 375 -19.32 -16.39 4.31
CA PHE A 375 -20.59 -15.71 4.53
C PHE A 375 -21.73 -16.42 3.76
N MET A 376 -21.55 -16.70 2.48
CA MET A 376 -22.56 -17.37 1.65
C MET A 376 -22.94 -18.76 2.20
N ARG A 377 -21.95 -19.59 2.55
CA ARG A 377 -22.19 -20.93 3.13
C ARG A 377 -23.01 -20.89 4.42
N ARG A 378 -22.86 -19.83 5.23
CA ARG A 378 -23.59 -19.67 6.49
C ARG A 378 -25.03 -19.19 6.32
N GLN A 379 -25.31 -18.41 5.29
CA GLN A 379 -26.64 -17.82 5.11
C GLN A 379 -27.66 -18.80 4.53
N HIS A 380 -27.22 -19.87 3.85
CA HIS A 380 -28.09 -20.85 3.18
C HIS A 380 -29.16 -20.22 2.28
N ILE A 381 -28.86 -19.05 1.72
CA ILE A 381 -29.73 -18.30 0.80
C ILE A 381 -29.06 -18.34 -0.56
N PHE A 382 -29.83 -18.70 -1.59
CA PHE A 382 -29.35 -18.69 -2.97
C PHE A 382 -29.33 -17.25 -3.48
N PRO A 383 -28.16 -16.71 -3.86
CA PRO A 383 -28.11 -15.38 -4.44
C PRO A 383 -28.72 -15.35 -5.84
N GLN A 384 -29.30 -14.21 -6.20
CA GLN A 384 -29.74 -13.90 -7.56
C GLN A 384 -28.61 -13.21 -8.31
N TRP A 385 -28.24 -13.71 -9.49
CA TRP A 385 -27.35 -12.97 -10.38
C TRP A 385 -28.08 -11.77 -10.99
N LEU A 386 -27.49 -10.58 -10.85
CA LEU A 386 -27.94 -9.36 -11.53
C LEU A 386 -27.00 -9.08 -12.70
N SER A 387 -27.53 -9.15 -13.93
CA SER A 387 -26.73 -9.10 -15.16
C SER A 387 -26.03 -7.77 -15.39
N ASP A 388 -26.69 -6.67 -15.04
CA ASP A 388 -26.22 -5.32 -15.35
C ASP A 388 -25.15 -4.87 -14.33
N GLU A 389 -25.35 -5.24 -13.07
CA GLU A 389 -24.39 -5.00 -12.00
C GLU A 389 -23.22 -6.00 -12.04
N LYS A 390 -23.41 -7.13 -12.73
CA LYS A 390 -22.53 -8.32 -12.69
C LYS A 390 -22.16 -8.70 -11.26
N GLN A 391 -23.19 -8.82 -10.43
CA GLN A 391 -23.06 -9.15 -9.01
C GLN A 391 -24.17 -10.10 -8.59
N TYR A 392 -23.83 -10.94 -7.61
CA TYR A 392 -24.81 -11.72 -6.88
C TYR A 392 -25.48 -10.87 -5.81
N PHE A 393 -26.80 -10.80 -5.84
CA PHE A 393 -27.62 -10.10 -4.86
C PHE A 393 -28.30 -11.08 -3.91
N MET A 394 -28.33 -10.73 -2.62
CA MET A 394 -29.08 -11.45 -1.61
C MET A 394 -29.90 -10.48 -0.77
N GLN A 395 -31.13 -10.89 -0.43
CA GLN A 395 -31.98 -10.21 0.53
C GLN A 395 -32.63 -11.22 1.47
N TRP A 396 -32.66 -10.91 2.76
CA TRP A 396 -33.28 -11.76 3.76
C TRP A 396 -33.81 -10.96 4.95
N LYS A 397 -34.55 -11.64 5.84
CA LYS A 397 -35.01 -11.08 7.11
C LYS A 397 -34.25 -11.71 8.27
N GLU A 398 -33.87 -10.88 9.23
CA GLU A 398 -33.29 -11.31 10.51
C GLU A 398 -34.07 -10.59 11.62
N GLY A 399 -35.04 -11.28 12.21
CA GLY A 399 -36.02 -10.64 13.10
C GLY A 399 -36.89 -9.63 12.35
N ASP A 400 -36.94 -8.38 12.85
CA ASP A 400 -37.64 -7.25 12.23
C ASP A 400 -36.78 -6.47 11.23
N ALA A 401 -35.51 -6.85 11.05
CA ALA A 401 -34.60 -6.22 10.11
C ALA A 401 -34.64 -6.88 8.72
N VAL A 402 -34.59 -6.07 7.68
CA VAL A 402 -34.34 -6.50 6.30
C VAL A 402 -32.87 -6.30 5.99
N LYS A 403 -32.19 -7.34 5.50
CA LYS A 403 -30.78 -7.28 5.11
C LYS A 403 -30.62 -7.48 3.61
N GLN A 404 -29.68 -6.74 3.03
CA GLN A 404 -29.38 -6.75 1.61
C GLN A 404 -27.88 -6.70 1.36
N VAL A 405 -27.39 -7.40 0.34
CA VAL A 405 -25.98 -7.35 -0.07
C VAL A 405 -25.83 -7.61 -1.56
N TRP A 406 -24.92 -6.88 -2.20
CA TRP A 406 -24.43 -7.10 -3.55
C TRP A 406 -23.00 -7.63 -3.41
N LEU A 407 -22.78 -8.91 -3.67
CA LEU A 407 -21.53 -9.59 -3.35
C LEU A 407 -20.41 -9.19 -4.30
N GLU A 408 -19.20 -9.09 -3.73
CA GLU A 408 -17.96 -9.20 -4.50
C GLU A 408 -17.41 -10.62 -4.36
N GLU A 409 -17.29 -11.30 -5.50
CA GLU A 409 -16.73 -12.64 -5.66
C GLU A 409 -16.00 -12.73 -7.01
N GLU A 410 -15.47 -13.90 -7.35
CA GLU A 410 -14.59 -14.08 -8.51
C GLU A 410 -15.19 -13.56 -9.82
N HIS A 411 -16.47 -13.81 -10.12
CA HIS A 411 -17.08 -13.35 -11.38
C HIS A 411 -17.22 -11.83 -11.40
N SER A 412 -17.67 -11.21 -10.31
CA SER A 412 -17.82 -9.75 -10.23
C SER A 412 -16.48 -9.01 -10.29
N ILE A 413 -15.44 -9.54 -9.64
CA ILE A 413 -14.10 -8.97 -9.68
C ILE A 413 -13.48 -9.16 -11.07
N THR A 414 -13.56 -10.36 -11.64
CA THR A 414 -13.03 -10.65 -12.98
C THR A 414 -13.70 -9.78 -14.03
N ALA A 415 -15.02 -9.60 -13.97
CA ALA A 415 -15.74 -8.75 -14.90
C ALA A 415 -15.28 -7.29 -14.82
N LYS A 416 -15.03 -6.74 -13.61
CA LYS A 416 -14.48 -5.39 -13.48
C LYS A 416 -13.04 -5.29 -13.96
N MET A 417 -12.21 -6.29 -13.67
CA MET A 417 -10.83 -6.35 -14.19
C MET A 417 -10.82 -6.40 -15.72
N SER A 418 -11.81 -7.03 -16.35
CA SER A 418 -11.92 -7.11 -17.80
C SER A 418 -12.17 -5.74 -18.45
N LEU A 419 -12.80 -4.79 -17.75
CA LEU A 419 -12.90 -3.39 -18.19
C LEU A 419 -11.52 -2.75 -18.41
N ALA A 420 -10.52 -3.11 -17.59
CA ALA A 420 -9.17 -2.59 -17.79
C ALA A 420 -8.56 -3.03 -19.12
N VAL A 421 -8.86 -4.26 -19.56
CA VAL A 421 -8.44 -4.78 -20.87
C VAL A 421 -9.26 -4.15 -21.99
N GLN A 422 -10.59 -4.14 -21.85
CA GLN A 422 -11.53 -3.61 -22.85
C GLN A 422 -11.24 -2.16 -23.21
N TYR A 423 -10.90 -1.33 -22.22
CA TYR A 423 -10.63 0.10 -22.42
C TYR A 423 -9.13 0.42 -22.53
N HIS A 424 -8.25 -0.57 -22.60
CA HIS A 424 -6.79 -0.40 -22.69
C HIS A 424 -6.22 0.50 -21.57
N LEU A 425 -6.68 0.25 -20.35
CA LEU A 425 -6.26 0.97 -19.15
C LEU A 425 -4.82 0.62 -18.76
N ALA A 426 -4.19 1.48 -17.97
CA ALA A 426 -2.84 1.28 -17.46
C ALA A 426 -2.71 0.11 -16.47
N GLY A 427 -3.83 -0.33 -15.88
CA GLY A 427 -3.84 -1.41 -14.90
C GLY A 427 -5.06 -1.38 -13.99
N VAL A 428 -4.95 -2.11 -12.88
CA VAL A 428 -5.96 -2.23 -11.83
C VAL A 428 -5.36 -1.89 -10.46
N ALA A 429 -6.19 -1.42 -9.56
CA ALA A 429 -5.85 -1.19 -8.17
C ALA A 429 -6.91 -1.81 -7.24
N PHE A 430 -6.51 -2.24 -6.04
CA PHE A 430 -7.42 -2.92 -5.12
C PHE A 430 -7.44 -2.30 -3.74
N TRP A 431 -8.63 -1.89 -3.30
CA TRP A 431 -8.88 -1.49 -1.92
C TRP A 431 -9.46 -2.69 -1.14
N ARG A 432 -8.68 -3.38 -0.31
CA ARG A 432 -7.32 -3.07 0.15
C ARG A 432 -6.60 -4.35 0.58
N TYR A 433 -5.29 -4.28 0.80
CA TYR A 433 -4.52 -5.39 1.36
C TYR A 433 -5.15 -5.91 2.67
N GLY A 434 -5.20 -7.24 2.82
CA GLY A 434 -5.82 -7.94 3.94
C GLY A 434 -7.34 -8.16 3.81
N PHE A 435 -7.98 -7.70 2.73
CA PHE A 435 -9.41 -7.93 2.48
C PHE A 435 -9.69 -9.06 1.47
N GLU A 436 -8.67 -9.49 0.76
CA GLU A 436 -8.66 -10.61 -0.16
C GLU A 436 -8.72 -12.00 0.51
N ASP A 437 -8.91 -13.03 -0.31
CA ASP A 437 -8.39 -14.37 -0.02
C ASP A 437 -7.08 -14.61 -0.78
N GLU A 438 -6.31 -15.63 -0.40
CA GLU A 438 -5.01 -15.89 -1.03
C GLU A 438 -5.13 -16.34 -2.50
N GLU A 439 -6.27 -16.88 -2.89
CA GLU A 439 -6.50 -17.36 -4.26
C GLU A 439 -6.72 -16.21 -5.25
N ILE A 440 -7.19 -15.03 -4.80
CA ILE A 440 -7.32 -13.85 -5.68
C ILE A 440 -6.00 -13.48 -6.35
N TYR A 441 -4.86 -13.75 -5.69
CA TYR A 441 -3.55 -13.43 -6.22
C TYR A 441 -3.13 -14.31 -7.39
N ARG A 442 -3.89 -15.37 -7.71
CA ARG A 442 -3.71 -16.16 -8.92
C ARG A 442 -4.49 -15.61 -10.11
N MET A 443 -5.38 -14.64 -9.90
CA MET A 443 -6.11 -13.99 -10.99
C MET A 443 -5.14 -13.24 -11.90
N GLN A 444 -5.29 -13.45 -13.20
CA GLN A 444 -4.57 -12.74 -14.24
C GLN A 444 -5.55 -11.83 -14.97
N LEU A 445 -5.06 -10.77 -15.63
CA LEU A 445 -5.91 -10.07 -16.58
C LEU A 445 -6.38 -11.07 -17.64
N PRO A 446 -7.67 -11.04 -18.02
CA PRO A 446 -8.17 -11.87 -19.09
C PRO A 446 -7.35 -11.63 -20.35
N ASP A 447 -6.84 -12.72 -20.95
CA ASP A 447 -6.34 -12.64 -22.32
C ASP A 447 -7.53 -12.21 -23.19
N SER A 448 -7.35 -11.19 -24.05
CA SER A 448 -8.42 -10.69 -24.94
C SER A 448 -9.05 -11.80 -25.82
N ALA A 449 -8.39 -12.96 -25.95
CA ALA A 449 -8.90 -14.16 -26.62
C ALA A 449 -9.76 -15.09 -25.72
N GLN A 450 -9.61 -15.03 -24.39
CA GLN A 450 -10.33 -15.88 -23.43
C GLN A 450 -11.72 -15.35 -23.06
N GLU A 451 -11.99 -14.05 -23.17
CA GLU A 451 -13.34 -13.49 -22.93
C GLU A 451 -14.42 -14.14 -23.79
N LYS A 452 -14.07 -14.63 -25.00
CA LYS A 452 -15.00 -15.39 -25.85
C LYS A 452 -15.35 -16.79 -25.33
N ARG A 453 -14.62 -17.32 -24.34
CA ARG A 453 -14.85 -18.66 -23.76
C ARG A 453 -15.39 -18.62 -22.31
N GLY A 454 -15.50 -17.45 -21.70
CA GLY A 454 -15.77 -17.26 -20.27
C GLY A 454 -17.21 -17.48 -19.78
N PHE A 455 -18.12 -18.02 -20.58
CA PHE A 455 -19.52 -18.25 -20.14
C PHE A 455 -19.88 -19.71 -19.84
N ASP A 456 -19.01 -20.69 -20.15
CA ASP A 456 -19.31 -22.12 -19.95
C ASP A 456 -18.37 -22.86 -18.98
N GLY A 457 -17.34 -22.20 -18.42
CA GLY A 457 -16.22 -22.86 -17.72
C GLY A 457 -16.38 -23.17 -16.23
N LEU A 458 -17.35 -22.59 -15.51
CA LEU A 458 -17.40 -22.66 -14.04
C LEU A 458 -18.70 -23.24 -13.46
N LYS A 459 -19.23 -24.29 -14.11
CA LYS A 459 -20.18 -25.22 -13.46
C LYS A 459 -19.50 -26.27 -12.55
N GLY A 460 -18.16 -26.30 -12.47
CA GLY A 460 -17.42 -27.42 -11.88
C GLY A 460 -16.82 -27.25 -10.48
N ALA A 461 -16.79 -26.05 -9.88
CA ALA A 461 -16.00 -25.81 -8.66
C ALA A 461 -16.81 -25.45 -7.39
N LEU A 462 -18.14 -25.36 -7.48
CA LEU A 462 -19.04 -25.11 -6.33
C LEU A 462 -20.00 -26.26 -6.02
N TYR A 463 -19.85 -27.40 -6.70
CA TYR A 463 -20.60 -28.63 -6.43
C TYR A 463 -19.64 -29.83 -6.47
N ASN A 464 -18.89 -30.04 -5.38
CA ASN A 464 -18.31 -31.33 -4.99
C ASN A 464 -17.98 -31.30 -3.50
N GLU A 465 -19.03 -31.49 -2.70
CA GLU A 465 -19.21 -32.39 -1.54
C GLU A 465 -20.34 -31.89 -0.63
#